data_AF-A0A413DIR1-F1
#
_entry.id   AF-A0A413DIR1-F1
#
_cell.length_a   1.000
_cell.length_b   1.000
_cell.length_c   1.000
_cell.angle_alpha   90.00
_cell.angle_beta   90.00
_cell.angle_gamma   90.00
#
_symmetry.space_group_name_H-M   'P 1'
#
loop_
_entity.id
_entity.type
_entity.pdbx_description
1 polymer ?
#
loop_
_entity_poly.entity_id
_entity_poly.type
_entity_poly.pdbx_seq_one_letter_code
_entity_poly.pdbx_strand_id
1 'polypeptide(L)'
;MKRNRKSKNIFVLLPIILGGLIFILSILNSQNNNIIGIVVGTLLIIIPYIYTVSPIVKERYKESNNMLNRLSQNTFTDRKHDLQYLIEILNTHKIVQLSGKDSQCGKSWLALKLVDYINYPKDEEFKEYNYLKNQLSSAYYIDMNEVTDAELNLFFKDNIVTNKTLIVVDHVKKIEHIFSKQEMYDFVLLFISESNINTKASIYNISEFKRENIPDLQKKINKNYDNIESLCKPEIETLYDLTSGNIGKIHFLLERQEYVQWIKQITYNLQTQYDKQLNGIQLFLFKGQYILAKKSLSDFEIQYKLVLQNNNDIYFKYI
;
A
#
# COMPACT_ATOMS: atom_id res chain seq x y z
N MET A 1 -1.79 -27.01 1.12
CA MET A 1 -0.80 -26.19 0.37
C MET A 1 0.68 -26.67 0.46
N LYS A 2 0.99 -27.98 0.61
CA LYS A 2 2.39 -28.47 0.76
C LYS A 2 3.12 -28.87 -0.55
N ARG A 3 2.45 -28.85 -1.71
CA ARG A 3 2.96 -29.50 -2.95
C ARG A 3 3.89 -28.62 -3.82
N ASN A 4 3.93 -27.29 -3.62
CA ASN A 4 4.71 -26.36 -4.47
C ASN A 4 5.99 -25.79 -3.85
N ARG A 5 6.33 -26.11 -2.59
CA ARG A 5 7.63 -25.70 -2.01
C ARG A 5 8.80 -26.52 -2.54
N LYS A 6 8.58 -27.80 -2.88
CA LYS A 6 9.65 -28.71 -3.33
C LYS A 6 10.17 -28.38 -4.74
N SER A 7 9.32 -27.98 -5.68
CA SER A 7 9.77 -27.66 -7.05
C SER A 7 10.52 -26.33 -7.16
N LYS A 8 10.15 -25.33 -6.35
CA LYS A 8 10.84 -24.02 -6.32
C LYS A 8 12.27 -24.12 -5.81
N ASN A 9 12.54 -24.99 -4.83
CA ASN A 9 13.90 -25.21 -4.33
C ASN A 9 14.81 -25.89 -5.37
N ILE A 10 14.25 -26.74 -6.24
CA ILE A 10 15.02 -27.44 -7.28
C ILE A 10 15.65 -26.43 -8.25
N PHE A 11 14.93 -25.40 -8.70
CA PHE A 11 15.49 -24.43 -9.65
C PHE A 11 16.52 -23.46 -9.06
N VAL A 12 16.57 -23.29 -7.73
CA VAL A 12 17.64 -22.53 -7.04
C VAL A 12 18.85 -23.44 -6.80
N LEU A 13 18.60 -24.71 -6.44
CA LEU A 13 19.65 -25.70 -6.22
C LEU A 13 20.30 -26.18 -7.52
N LEU A 14 19.58 -26.21 -8.64
CA LEU A 14 20.05 -26.79 -9.90
C LEU A 14 21.22 -26.02 -10.53
N PRO A 15 21.22 -24.67 -10.60
CA PRO A 15 22.42 -23.92 -10.93
C PRO A 15 23.56 -24.26 -9.97
N ILE A 16 23.32 -24.17 -8.65
CA ILE A 16 24.34 -24.40 -7.60
C ILE A 16 24.97 -25.80 -7.73
N ILE A 17 24.16 -26.82 -8.00
CA ILE A 17 24.58 -28.21 -8.22
C ILE A 17 25.37 -28.32 -9.53
N LEU A 18 24.92 -27.70 -10.62
CA LEU A 18 25.66 -27.65 -11.89
C LEU A 18 27.01 -26.94 -11.73
N GLY A 19 27.08 -25.83 -11.02
CA GLY A 19 28.32 -25.13 -10.70
C GLY A 19 29.27 -25.98 -9.87
N GLY A 20 28.75 -26.71 -8.87
CA GLY A 20 29.53 -27.68 -8.09
C GLY A 20 30.05 -28.86 -8.93
N LEU A 21 29.25 -29.36 -9.87
CA LEU A 21 29.65 -30.41 -10.81
C LEU A 21 30.77 -29.95 -11.76
N ILE A 22 30.66 -28.73 -12.31
CA ILE A 22 31.70 -28.14 -13.17
C ILE A 22 33.00 -27.95 -12.37
N PHE A 23 32.90 -27.55 -11.10
CA PHE A 23 34.05 -27.43 -10.20
C PHE A 23 34.74 -28.79 -9.96
N ILE A 24 33.97 -29.84 -9.67
CA ILE A 24 34.50 -31.19 -9.46
C ILE A 24 35.14 -31.73 -10.75
N LEU A 25 34.50 -31.54 -11.91
CA LEU A 25 35.04 -31.93 -13.21
C LEU A 25 36.34 -31.18 -13.54
N SER A 26 36.44 -29.89 -13.23
CA SER A 26 37.66 -29.10 -13.40
C SER A 26 38.84 -29.63 -12.58
N ILE A 27 38.59 -30.10 -11.36
CA ILE A 27 39.61 -30.68 -10.48
C ILE A 27 40.02 -32.08 -10.99
N LEU A 28 39.05 -32.91 -11.36
CA LEU A 28 39.30 -34.28 -11.86
C LEU A 28 40.04 -34.30 -13.20
N ASN A 29 39.81 -33.31 -14.06
CA ASN A 29 40.45 -33.23 -15.38
C ASN A 29 41.83 -32.55 -15.35
N SER A 30 42.27 -32.06 -14.18
CA SER A 30 43.60 -31.49 -13.99
C SER A 30 44.65 -32.60 -13.83
N GLN A 31 45.21 -33.06 -14.94
CA GLN A 31 46.23 -34.12 -14.94
C GLN A 31 47.65 -33.62 -14.61
N ASN A 32 47.89 -32.33 -14.32
CA ASN A 32 49.22 -31.81 -14.02
C ASN A 32 49.31 -31.06 -12.68
N ASN A 33 50.41 -31.29 -11.95
CA ASN A 33 50.74 -30.77 -10.60
C ASN A 33 50.88 -29.23 -10.50
N ASN A 34 50.42 -28.45 -11.48
CA ASN A 34 50.56 -27.00 -11.47
C ASN A 34 49.39 -26.33 -10.74
N ILE A 35 49.44 -26.36 -9.41
CA ILE A 35 48.41 -25.89 -8.48
C ILE A 35 47.92 -24.47 -8.85
N ILE A 36 48.83 -23.58 -9.26
CA ILE A 36 48.49 -22.20 -9.64
C ILE A 36 47.61 -22.16 -10.89
N GLY A 37 47.90 -22.99 -11.90
CA GLY A 37 47.11 -23.07 -13.13
C GLY A 37 45.71 -23.62 -12.88
N ILE A 38 45.59 -24.57 -11.94
CA ILE A 38 44.29 -25.08 -11.47
C ILE A 38 43.51 -23.95 -10.81
N VAL A 39 44.09 -23.27 -9.82
CA VAL A 39 43.41 -22.19 -9.09
C VAL A 39 42.95 -21.07 -10.02
N VAL A 40 43.81 -20.61 -10.92
CA VAL A 40 43.46 -19.56 -11.90
C VAL A 40 42.38 -20.03 -12.88
N GLY A 41 42.49 -21.25 -13.40
CA GLY A 41 41.46 -21.85 -14.26
C GLY A 41 40.11 -22.00 -13.56
N THR A 42 40.13 -22.34 -12.27
CA THR A 42 38.91 -22.47 -11.46
C THR A 42 38.27 -21.12 -11.21
N LEU A 43 39.06 -20.08 -10.90
CA LEU A 43 38.56 -18.70 -10.72
C LEU A 43 37.92 -18.15 -11.99
N LEU A 44 38.49 -18.45 -13.17
CA LEU A 44 37.94 -18.05 -14.47
C LEU A 44 36.56 -18.66 -14.76
N ILE A 45 36.21 -19.77 -14.12
CA ILE A 45 34.89 -20.41 -14.25
C ILE A 45 33.93 -19.90 -13.16
N ILE A 46 34.41 -19.81 -11.92
CA ILE A 46 33.60 -19.43 -10.75
C ILE A 46 33.12 -17.97 -10.87
N ILE A 47 33.98 -17.03 -11.27
CA ILE A 47 33.63 -15.61 -11.31
C ILE A 47 32.47 -15.34 -12.29
N PRO A 48 32.53 -15.75 -13.58
CA PRO A 48 31.39 -15.59 -14.50
C PRO A 48 30.15 -16.35 -14.05
N TYR A 49 30.32 -17.53 -13.44
CA TYR A 49 29.22 -18.30 -12.90
C TYR A 49 28.50 -17.58 -11.75
N ILE A 50 29.22 -16.96 -10.81
CA ILE A 50 28.61 -16.14 -9.74
C ILE A 50 27.88 -14.94 -10.34
N TYR A 51 28.48 -14.24 -11.31
CA TYR A 51 27.86 -13.08 -11.95
C TYR A 51 26.58 -13.42 -12.73
N THR A 52 26.48 -14.64 -13.26
CA THR A 52 25.28 -15.11 -13.97
C THR A 52 24.20 -15.64 -13.03
N VAL A 53 24.58 -16.33 -11.95
CA VAL A 53 23.62 -16.95 -11.01
C VAL A 53 23.12 -15.99 -9.93
N SER A 54 23.97 -15.07 -9.46
CA SER A 54 23.60 -14.07 -8.44
C SER A 54 22.30 -13.30 -8.74
N PRO A 55 22.11 -12.71 -9.93
CA PRO A 55 20.87 -11.98 -10.24
C PRO A 55 19.64 -12.91 -10.22
N ILE A 56 19.75 -14.14 -10.72
CA ILE A 56 18.67 -15.13 -10.73
C ILE A 56 18.27 -15.49 -9.29
N VAL A 57 19.25 -15.70 -8.42
CA VAL A 57 19.01 -16.02 -7.00
C VAL A 57 18.38 -14.83 -6.29
N LYS A 58 18.89 -13.60 -6.48
CA LYS A 58 18.33 -12.36 -5.91
C LYS A 58 16.86 -12.18 -6.31
N GLU A 59 16.53 -12.41 -7.59
CA GLU A 59 15.17 -12.32 -8.11
C GLU A 59 14.23 -13.35 -7.47
N ARG A 60 14.68 -14.60 -7.29
CA ARG A 60 13.87 -15.64 -6.64
C ARG A 60 13.62 -15.38 -5.16
N TYR A 61 14.61 -14.87 -4.44
CA TYR A 61 14.41 -14.45 -3.05
C TYR A 61 13.39 -13.32 -2.97
N LYS A 62 13.44 -12.36 -3.92
CA LYS A 62 12.48 -11.28 -4.02
C LYS A 62 11.06 -11.78 -4.32
N GLU A 63 10.90 -12.67 -5.30
CA GLU A 63 9.60 -13.32 -5.59
C GLU A 63 9.03 -14.05 -4.36
N SER A 64 9.90 -14.76 -3.62
CA SER A 64 9.48 -15.51 -2.43
C SER A 64 9.05 -14.60 -1.28
N ASN A 65 9.77 -13.51 -1.05
CA ASN A 65 9.44 -12.53 -0.01
C ASN A 65 8.18 -11.75 -0.37
N ASN A 66 8.05 -11.31 -1.62
CA ASN A 66 6.82 -10.69 -2.10
C ASN A 66 5.65 -11.65 -1.87
N MET A 67 5.75 -12.92 -2.28
CA MET A 67 4.69 -13.92 -2.10
C MET A 67 4.17 -14.11 -0.66
N LEU A 68 4.96 -13.78 0.35
CA LEU A 68 4.58 -13.89 1.76
C LEU A 68 3.84 -12.65 2.29
N ASN A 69 4.05 -11.48 1.68
CA ASN A 69 3.54 -10.21 2.20
C ASN A 69 2.54 -9.60 1.20
N ARG A 70 1.26 -9.59 1.59
CA ARG A 70 0.21 -8.81 0.93
C ARG A 70 0.41 -7.34 1.28
N LEU A 71 0.19 -6.45 0.32
CA LEU A 71 0.31 -5.01 0.54
C LEU A 71 -1.01 -4.39 1.02
N SER A 72 -2.15 -4.97 0.63
CA SER A 72 -3.46 -4.47 1.00
C SER A 72 -3.80 -4.76 2.45
N GLN A 73 -4.44 -3.78 3.10
CA GLN A 73 -4.96 -3.95 4.45
C GLN A 73 -6.16 -4.90 4.48
N ASN A 74 -6.28 -5.69 5.53
CA ASN A 74 -7.38 -6.64 5.74
C ASN A 74 -8.74 -5.95 6.02
N THR A 75 -8.74 -4.64 6.24
CA THR A 75 -9.94 -3.80 6.40
C THR A 75 -10.62 -3.45 5.07
N PHE A 76 -10.04 -3.84 3.91
CA PHE A 76 -10.55 -3.48 2.59
C PHE A 76 -12.02 -3.87 2.40
N THR A 77 -12.87 -2.91 2.05
CA THR A 77 -14.30 -3.13 1.82
C THR A 77 -14.90 -2.18 0.79
N ASP A 78 -16.12 -2.47 0.32
CA ASP A 78 -16.94 -1.66 -0.60
C ASP A 78 -16.34 -1.31 -1.97
N ARG A 79 -15.11 -1.71 -2.25
CA ARG A 79 -14.38 -1.33 -3.48
C ARG A 79 -14.23 -2.49 -4.48
N LYS A 80 -15.07 -3.52 -4.37
CA LYS A 80 -15.08 -4.65 -5.32
C LYS A 80 -15.39 -4.18 -6.74
N HIS A 81 -16.42 -3.35 -6.90
CA HIS A 81 -16.80 -2.82 -8.21
C HIS A 81 -15.71 -1.91 -8.79
N ASP A 82 -15.09 -1.06 -7.97
CA ASP A 82 -14.00 -0.21 -8.45
C ASP A 82 -12.77 -1.03 -8.88
N LEU A 83 -12.45 -2.10 -8.14
CA LEU A 83 -11.38 -3.01 -8.52
C LEU A 83 -11.68 -3.71 -9.85
N GLN A 84 -12.91 -4.20 -10.01
CA GLN A 84 -13.36 -4.86 -11.24
C GLN A 84 -13.27 -3.91 -12.44
N TYR A 85 -13.72 -2.67 -12.30
CA TYR A 85 -13.66 -1.69 -13.37
C TYR A 85 -12.23 -1.25 -13.70
N LEU A 86 -11.37 -1.12 -12.68
CA LEU A 86 -9.96 -0.82 -12.88
C LEU A 86 -9.24 -1.92 -13.67
N ILE A 87 -9.55 -3.20 -13.37
CA ILE A 87 -9.08 -4.36 -14.14
C ILE A 87 -9.52 -4.25 -15.62
N GLU A 88 -10.76 -3.83 -15.89
CA GLU A 88 -11.28 -3.66 -17.24
C GLU A 88 -10.61 -2.52 -18.01
N ILE A 89 -10.35 -1.39 -17.34
CA ILE A 89 -9.62 -0.27 -17.95
C ILE A 89 -8.19 -0.70 -18.29
N LEU A 90 -7.50 -1.41 -17.39
CA LEU A 90 -6.13 -1.86 -17.62
C LEU A 90 -6.00 -2.91 -18.74
N ASN A 91 -7.12 -3.54 -19.13
CA ASN A 91 -7.15 -4.38 -20.33
C ASN A 91 -7.10 -3.57 -21.64
N THR A 92 -7.49 -2.29 -21.60
CA THR A 92 -7.63 -1.44 -22.79
C THR A 92 -6.64 -0.29 -22.84
N HIS A 93 -6.18 0.20 -21.69
CA HIS A 93 -5.31 1.37 -21.58
C HIS A 93 -4.01 1.03 -20.85
N LYS A 94 -2.88 1.48 -21.40
CA LYS A 94 -1.55 1.31 -20.79
C LYS A 94 -1.25 2.33 -19.68
N ILE A 95 -1.86 3.51 -19.75
CA ILE A 95 -1.63 4.59 -18.78
C ILE A 95 -2.98 5.02 -18.22
N VAL A 96 -3.14 4.84 -16.91
CA VAL A 96 -4.37 5.16 -16.18
C VAL A 96 -4.04 6.09 -15.02
N GLN A 97 -4.85 7.12 -14.86
CA GLN A 97 -4.84 8.00 -13.72
C GLN A 97 -6.01 7.64 -12.81
N LEU A 98 -5.72 7.28 -11.56
CA LEU A 98 -6.75 7.09 -10.54
C LEU A 98 -6.98 8.43 -9.82
N SER A 99 -8.20 8.92 -9.95
CA SER A 99 -8.65 10.20 -9.40
C SER A 99 -9.84 10.03 -8.47
N GLY A 100 -10.11 11.06 -7.67
CA GLY A 100 -11.21 11.12 -6.72
C GLY A 100 -11.09 12.35 -5.85
N LYS A 101 -12.25 12.96 -5.55
CA LYS A 101 -12.40 14.04 -4.57
C LYS A 101 -12.28 13.52 -3.13
N ASP A 102 -12.42 14.40 -2.14
CA ASP A 102 -12.28 14.03 -0.73
C ASP A 102 -13.31 12.97 -0.27
N SER A 103 -14.58 13.07 -0.71
CA SER A 103 -15.61 12.02 -0.48
C SER A 103 -15.29 10.69 -1.17
N GLN A 104 -14.41 10.72 -2.18
CA GLN A 104 -13.95 9.58 -2.98
C GLN A 104 -12.55 9.14 -2.52
N CYS A 105 -12.30 9.19 -1.22
CA CYS A 105 -11.06 8.71 -0.61
C CYS A 105 -10.90 7.18 -0.80
N GLY A 106 -9.67 6.69 -0.69
CA GLY A 106 -9.32 5.26 -0.83
C GLY A 106 -8.57 4.88 -2.11
N LYS A 107 -8.01 5.85 -2.84
CA LYS A 107 -7.22 5.61 -4.07
C LYS A 107 -6.05 4.66 -3.85
N SER A 108 -5.17 5.00 -2.90
CA SER A 108 -4.02 4.17 -2.50
C SER A 108 -4.46 2.77 -2.05
N TRP A 109 -5.56 2.71 -1.29
CA TRP A 109 -6.09 1.45 -0.79
C TRP A 109 -6.55 0.52 -1.92
N LEU A 110 -7.23 1.06 -2.92
CA LEU A 110 -7.64 0.34 -4.13
C LEU A 110 -6.43 -0.09 -4.96
N ALA A 111 -5.43 0.79 -5.13
CA ALA A 111 -4.19 0.51 -5.84
C ALA A 111 -3.41 -0.66 -5.21
N LEU A 112 -3.26 -0.66 -3.89
CA LEU A 112 -2.61 -1.75 -3.15
C LEU A 112 -3.35 -3.08 -3.36
N LYS A 113 -4.69 -3.06 -3.36
CA LYS A 113 -5.50 -4.26 -3.60
C LYS A 113 -5.35 -4.78 -5.03
N LEU A 114 -5.23 -3.89 -6.01
CA LEU A 114 -4.93 -4.25 -7.40
C LEU A 114 -3.54 -4.90 -7.54
N VAL A 115 -2.53 -4.39 -6.84
CA VAL A 115 -1.19 -4.99 -6.84
C VAL A 115 -1.24 -6.42 -6.28
N ASP A 116 -1.98 -6.63 -5.19
CA ASP A 116 -2.18 -7.98 -4.65
C ASP A 116 -2.95 -8.88 -5.62
N TYR A 117 -3.98 -8.38 -6.30
CA TYR A 117 -4.73 -9.14 -7.32
C TYR A 117 -3.81 -9.65 -8.44
N ILE A 118 -2.91 -8.81 -8.96
CA ILE A 118 -2.00 -9.17 -10.06
C ILE A 118 -0.91 -10.13 -9.59
N ASN A 119 -0.32 -9.89 -8.42
CA ASN A 119 0.76 -10.72 -7.91
C ASN A 119 0.25 -12.06 -7.37
N TYR A 120 -1.01 -12.12 -6.91
CA TYR A 120 -1.60 -13.29 -6.24
C TYR A 120 -2.97 -13.69 -6.80
N PRO A 121 -3.13 -13.89 -8.12
CA PRO A 121 -4.43 -14.11 -8.75
C PRO A 121 -5.11 -15.42 -8.34
N LYS A 122 -4.42 -16.29 -7.59
CA LYS A 122 -4.94 -17.58 -7.11
C LYS A 122 -5.60 -17.52 -5.74
N ASP A 123 -5.52 -16.37 -5.05
CA ASP A 123 -6.16 -16.23 -3.75
C ASP A 123 -7.68 -16.33 -3.89
N GLU A 124 -8.34 -16.95 -2.91
CA GLU A 124 -9.79 -17.18 -2.93
C GLU A 124 -10.57 -15.87 -3.11
N GLU A 125 -10.10 -14.78 -2.50
CA GLU A 125 -10.73 -13.46 -2.60
C GLU A 125 -10.77 -12.88 -4.02
N PHE A 126 -9.90 -13.37 -4.91
CA PHE A 126 -9.77 -12.84 -6.27
C PHE A 126 -10.48 -13.66 -7.34
N LYS A 127 -11.00 -14.84 -7.00
CA LYS A 127 -11.65 -15.74 -7.97
C LYS A 127 -12.94 -15.17 -8.56
N GLU A 128 -13.56 -14.21 -7.86
CA GLU A 128 -14.82 -13.57 -8.28
C GLU A 128 -14.62 -12.49 -9.35
N TYR A 129 -13.39 -11.99 -9.56
CA TYR A 129 -13.13 -10.92 -10.53
C TYR A 129 -12.86 -11.47 -11.93
N ASN A 130 -13.16 -10.65 -12.95
CA ASN A 130 -12.81 -10.97 -14.33
C ASN A 130 -11.28 -11.02 -14.49
N TYR A 131 -10.82 -11.83 -15.44
CA TYR A 131 -9.40 -11.99 -15.72
C TYR A 131 -8.82 -10.81 -16.52
N LEU A 132 -7.59 -10.42 -16.20
CA LEU A 132 -6.76 -9.55 -17.05
C LEU A 132 -6.41 -10.27 -18.37
N LYS A 133 -6.97 -9.79 -19.48
CA LYS A 133 -6.67 -10.28 -20.83
C LYS A 133 -5.20 -10.06 -21.21
N ASN A 134 -4.62 -8.95 -20.75
CA ASN A 134 -3.22 -8.60 -21.02
C ASN A 134 -2.20 -9.44 -20.23
N GLN A 135 -2.66 -10.35 -19.35
CA GLN A 135 -1.84 -11.27 -18.55
C GLN A 135 -0.65 -10.57 -17.88
N LEU A 136 -0.93 -9.51 -17.12
CA LEU A 136 0.09 -8.88 -16.28
C LEU A 136 0.74 -9.94 -15.38
N SER A 137 2.06 -10.02 -15.41
CA SER A 137 2.84 -11.04 -14.70
C SER A 137 3.34 -10.57 -13.34
N SER A 138 3.46 -9.26 -13.16
CA SER A 138 3.97 -8.64 -11.94
C SER A 138 3.39 -7.24 -11.76
N ALA A 139 3.22 -6.84 -10.52
CA ALA A 139 2.82 -5.49 -10.14
C ALA A 139 3.72 -4.95 -9.02
N TYR A 140 4.08 -3.68 -9.12
CA TYR A 140 4.87 -2.96 -8.13
C TYR A 140 4.14 -1.71 -7.67
N TYR A 141 4.31 -1.35 -6.40
CA TYR A 141 3.80 -0.12 -5.81
C TYR A 141 4.99 0.76 -5.39
N ILE A 142 4.94 2.03 -5.74
CA ILE A 142 5.97 3.02 -5.43
C ILE A 142 5.27 4.26 -4.87
N ASP A 143 5.63 4.65 -3.66
CA ASP A 143 5.17 5.90 -3.06
C ASP A 143 6.21 7.01 -3.27
N MET A 144 5.85 8.05 -4.02
CA MET A 144 6.75 9.18 -4.30
C MET A 144 6.98 10.10 -3.09
N ASN A 145 6.25 9.93 -1.99
CA ASN A 145 6.59 10.58 -0.73
C ASN A 145 7.73 9.86 0.03
N GLU A 146 7.96 8.58 -0.26
CA GLU A 146 8.98 7.76 0.40
C GLU A 146 10.24 7.53 -0.45
N VAL A 147 10.16 7.80 -1.75
CA VAL A 147 11.20 7.44 -2.72
C VAL A 147 11.75 8.67 -3.43
N THR A 148 13.08 8.77 -3.48
CA THR A 148 13.80 9.78 -4.26
C THR A 148 13.93 9.40 -5.74
N ASP A 149 14.20 10.37 -6.62
CA ASP A 149 14.43 10.09 -8.04
C ASP A 149 15.61 9.12 -8.29
N ALA A 150 16.64 9.16 -7.44
CA ALA A 150 17.78 8.24 -7.53
C ALA A 150 17.37 6.80 -7.21
N GLU A 151 16.56 6.61 -6.17
CA GLU A 151 16.02 5.30 -5.77
C GLU A 151 15.02 4.77 -6.80
N LEU A 152 14.20 5.63 -7.40
CA LEU A 152 13.32 5.27 -8.51
C LEU A 152 14.13 4.75 -9.70
N ASN A 153 15.21 5.45 -10.07
CA ASN A 153 16.10 5.00 -11.14
C ASN A 153 16.79 3.67 -10.81
N LEU A 154 17.18 3.48 -9.55
CA LEU A 154 17.76 2.23 -9.08
C LEU A 154 16.74 1.09 -9.12
N PHE A 155 15.47 1.35 -8.78
CA PHE A 155 14.38 0.39 -8.92
C PHE A 155 14.28 -0.15 -10.35
N PHE A 156 14.28 0.71 -11.37
CA PHE A 156 14.20 0.26 -12.77
C PHE A 156 15.43 -0.51 -13.26
N LYS A 157 16.59 -0.32 -12.61
CA LYS A 157 17.81 -1.10 -12.90
C LYS A 157 17.81 -2.45 -12.21
N ASP A 158 17.28 -2.51 -10.99
CA ASP A 158 17.31 -3.69 -10.13
C ASP A 158 16.14 -4.66 -10.36
N ASN A 159 15.12 -4.25 -11.12
CA ASN A 159 13.92 -5.04 -11.37
C ASN A 159 13.75 -5.37 -12.85
N ILE A 160 13.21 -6.56 -13.12
CA ILE A 160 12.72 -6.91 -14.44
C ILE A 160 11.37 -6.20 -14.66
N VAL A 161 11.40 -5.15 -15.47
CA VAL A 161 10.23 -4.39 -15.90
C VAL A 161 10.00 -4.66 -17.37
N THR A 162 8.78 -5.10 -17.70
CA THR A 162 8.37 -5.43 -19.07
C THR A 162 7.01 -4.81 -19.37
N ASN A 163 6.53 -4.97 -20.61
CA ASN A 163 5.17 -4.59 -20.99
C ASN A 163 4.05 -5.39 -20.28
N LYS A 164 4.40 -6.46 -19.54
CA LYS A 164 3.49 -7.22 -18.68
C LYS A 164 3.60 -6.82 -17.20
N THR A 165 4.33 -5.77 -16.90
CA THR A 165 4.48 -5.25 -15.54
C THR A 165 3.53 -4.08 -15.32
N LEU A 166 2.76 -4.12 -14.23
CA LEU A 166 2.07 -2.93 -13.71
C LEU A 166 3.00 -2.20 -12.75
N ILE A 167 3.15 -0.89 -12.93
CA ILE A 167 3.76 -0.02 -11.92
C ILE A 167 2.68 0.95 -11.46
N VAL A 168 2.38 0.87 -10.17
CA VAL A 168 1.55 1.83 -9.46
C VAL A 168 2.45 2.88 -8.84
N VAL A 169 2.25 4.14 -9.19
CA VAL A 169 2.98 5.27 -8.59
C VAL A 169 2.01 6.16 -7.85
N ASP A 170 2.15 6.22 -6.53
CA ASP A 170 1.32 7.05 -5.66
C ASP A 170 1.99 8.39 -5.33
N HIS A 171 1.18 9.37 -4.93
CA HIS A 171 1.57 10.73 -4.55
C HIS A 171 2.41 11.45 -5.62
N VAL A 172 2.07 11.27 -6.89
CA VAL A 172 2.80 11.89 -8.00
C VAL A 172 2.65 13.40 -7.98
N LYS A 173 3.80 14.08 -7.87
CA LYS A 173 3.92 15.55 -7.97
C LYS A 173 4.32 16.03 -9.36
N LYS A 174 5.21 15.26 -10.03
CA LYS A 174 5.72 15.54 -11.38
C LYS A 174 5.69 14.25 -12.19
N ILE A 175 4.91 14.23 -13.27
CA ILE A 175 4.62 13.01 -14.03
C ILE A 175 5.63 12.75 -15.15
N GLU A 176 6.35 13.79 -15.60
CA GLU A 176 7.22 13.74 -16.78
C GLU A 176 8.34 12.70 -16.63
N HIS A 177 8.95 12.63 -15.45
CA HIS A 177 9.99 11.63 -15.17
C HIS A 177 9.43 10.21 -15.27
N ILE A 178 8.23 9.96 -14.73
CA ILE A 178 7.59 8.64 -14.76
C ILE A 178 7.18 8.26 -16.19
N PHE A 179 6.64 9.20 -16.97
CA PHE A 179 6.30 8.97 -18.38
C PHE A 179 7.53 8.63 -19.22
N SER A 180 8.66 9.30 -19.00
CA SER A 180 9.91 8.94 -19.70
C SER A 180 10.34 7.49 -19.41
N LYS A 181 10.12 6.99 -18.19
CA LYS A 181 10.37 5.59 -17.84
C LYS A 181 9.33 4.67 -18.47
N GLN A 182 8.06 5.07 -18.47
CA GLN A 182 6.99 4.30 -19.09
C GLN A 182 7.25 4.11 -20.59
N GLU A 183 7.67 5.15 -21.30
CA GLU A 183 8.04 5.07 -22.72
C GLU A 183 9.27 4.18 -22.96
N MET A 184 10.28 4.25 -22.08
CA MET A 184 11.51 3.47 -22.21
C MET A 184 11.31 1.97 -21.97
N TYR A 185 10.49 1.60 -20.98
CA TYR A 185 10.31 0.21 -20.54
C TYR A 185 8.98 -0.42 -21.00
N ASP A 186 8.09 0.38 -21.59
CA ASP A 186 6.77 0.01 -22.12
C ASP A 186 5.83 -0.70 -21.12
N PHE A 187 5.99 -0.46 -19.82
CA PHE A 187 5.14 -1.06 -18.78
C PHE A 187 3.75 -0.40 -18.71
N VAL A 188 2.81 -1.07 -18.04
CA VAL A 188 1.48 -0.50 -17.74
C VAL A 188 1.59 0.37 -16.50
N LEU A 189 1.17 1.63 -16.61
CA LEU A 189 1.26 2.63 -15.54
C LEU A 189 -0.12 2.92 -14.97
N LEU A 190 -0.25 2.79 -13.66
CA LEU A 190 -1.32 3.40 -12.87
C LEU A 190 -0.70 4.47 -11.99
N PHE A 191 -1.18 5.71 -12.06
CA PHE A 191 -0.69 6.76 -11.17
C PHE A 191 -1.81 7.44 -10.40
N ILE A 192 -1.46 7.87 -9.19
CA ILE A 192 -2.33 8.61 -8.28
C ILE A 192 -1.62 9.93 -7.96
N SER A 193 -2.36 11.02 -8.06
CA SER A 193 -1.89 12.37 -7.75
C SER A 193 -2.91 13.07 -6.84
N GLU A 194 -2.44 14.05 -6.06
CA GLU A 194 -3.32 14.85 -5.19
C GLU A 194 -4.33 15.67 -5.99
N SER A 195 -3.88 16.21 -7.14
CA SER A 195 -4.71 16.95 -8.09
C SER A 195 -4.72 16.26 -9.44
N ASN A 196 -5.79 16.46 -10.21
CA ASN A 196 -5.83 15.95 -11.58
C ASN A 196 -4.74 16.58 -12.44
N ILE A 197 -3.82 15.75 -12.93
CA ILE A 197 -2.82 16.17 -13.91
C ILE A 197 -3.44 16.02 -15.29
N ASN A 198 -3.51 17.10 -16.06
CA ASN A 198 -4.07 17.04 -17.41
C ASN A 198 -3.07 16.31 -18.33
N THR A 199 -3.35 15.05 -18.66
CA THR A 199 -2.49 14.19 -19.47
C THR A 199 -3.31 13.40 -20.49
N LYS A 200 -2.64 12.65 -21.37
CA LYS A 200 -3.29 11.72 -22.30
C LYS A 200 -3.75 10.41 -21.62
N ALA A 201 -3.56 10.26 -20.31
CA ALA A 201 -3.94 9.06 -19.58
C ALA A 201 -5.45 8.90 -19.53
N SER A 202 -5.91 7.64 -19.47
CA SER A 202 -7.31 7.35 -19.17
C SER A 202 -7.58 7.67 -17.71
N ILE A 203 -8.58 8.51 -17.43
CA ILE A 203 -8.90 8.92 -16.06
C ILE A 203 -9.99 8.00 -15.53
N TYR A 204 -9.73 7.38 -14.39
CA TYR A 204 -10.73 6.66 -13.62
C TYR A 204 -11.01 7.39 -12.31
N ASN A 205 -12.27 7.77 -12.12
CA ASN A 205 -12.73 8.37 -10.87
C ASN A 205 -13.30 7.27 -9.96
N ILE A 206 -12.69 7.09 -8.80
CA ILE A 206 -13.15 6.11 -7.81
C ILE A 206 -14.54 6.47 -7.27
N SER A 207 -15.38 5.47 -7.00
CA SER A 207 -16.71 5.68 -6.45
C SER A 207 -16.67 6.24 -5.01
N GLU A 208 -17.76 6.92 -4.62
CA GLU A 208 -17.94 7.36 -3.23
C GLU A 208 -18.10 6.16 -2.30
N PHE A 209 -17.67 6.29 -1.05
CA PHE A 209 -17.90 5.24 -0.06
C PHE A 209 -19.35 5.27 0.40
N LYS A 210 -20.03 4.12 0.37
CA LYS A 210 -21.44 4.11 0.75
C LYS A 210 -21.63 3.82 2.23
N ARG A 211 -22.56 4.55 2.84
CA ARG A 211 -22.89 4.47 4.27
C ARG A 211 -23.21 3.05 4.73
N GLU A 212 -23.91 2.27 3.91
CA GLU A 212 -24.29 0.88 4.21
C GLU A 212 -23.10 -0.06 4.46
N ASN A 213 -21.89 0.33 4.06
CA ASN A 213 -20.69 -0.48 4.24
C ASN A 213 -19.91 -0.18 5.53
N ILE A 214 -20.29 0.86 6.29
CA ILE A 214 -19.67 1.17 7.58
C ILE A 214 -19.72 -0.01 8.57
N PRO A 215 -20.83 -0.76 8.72
CA PRO A 215 -20.86 -1.93 9.59
C PRO A 215 -19.83 -3.01 9.22
N ASP A 216 -19.66 -3.30 7.94
CA ASP A 216 -18.67 -4.29 7.48
C ASP A 216 -17.23 -3.78 7.70
N LEU A 217 -17.00 -2.49 7.44
CA LEU A 217 -15.72 -1.84 7.74
C LEU A 217 -15.38 -1.96 9.23
N GLN A 218 -16.32 -1.60 10.11
CA GLN A 218 -16.12 -1.68 11.56
C GLN A 218 -15.86 -3.12 12.01
N LYS A 219 -16.61 -4.09 11.47
CA LYS A 219 -16.38 -5.51 11.76
C LYS A 219 -14.97 -5.96 11.37
N LYS A 220 -14.42 -5.45 10.27
CA LYS A 220 -13.04 -5.76 9.86
C LYS A 220 -12.01 -5.07 10.76
N ILE A 221 -12.24 -3.80 11.12
CA ILE A 221 -11.38 -3.06 12.06
C ILE A 221 -11.33 -3.76 13.43
N ASN A 222 -12.47 -4.20 13.95
CA ASN A 222 -12.57 -4.90 15.23
C ASN A 222 -11.87 -6.29 15.25
N LYS A 223 -11.43 -6.81 14.11
CA LYS A 223 -10.54 -8.00 14.08
C LYS A 223 -9.10 -7.65 14.43
N ASN A 224 -8.70 -6.39 14.26
CA ASN A 224 -7.35 -5.90 14.51
C ASN A 224 -7.22 -5.26 15.89
N TYR A 225 -8.34 -4.77 16.45
CA TYR A 225 -8.36 -4.06 17.71
C TYR A 225 -9.47 -4.61 18.62
N ASP A 226 -9.08 -5.04 19.82
CA ASP A 226 -10.03 -5.51 20.83
C ASP A 226 -10.74 -4.34 21.52
N ASN A 227 -11.94 -4.60 22.06
CA ASN A 227 -12.72 -3.69 22.90
C ASN A 227 -13.24 -2.41 22.24
N ILE A 228 -13.37 -2.38 20.92
CA ILE A 228 -14.07 -1.29 20.21
C ILE A 228 -15.56 -1.63 20.11
N GLU A 229 -16.40 -0.78 20.68
CA GLU A 229 -17.85 -0.94 20.62
C GLU A 229 -18.39 -0.71 19.21
N SER A 230 -19.43 -1.47 18.83
CA SER A 230 -20.14 -1.24 17.57
C SER A 230 -21.00 0.02 17.64
N LEU A 231 -21.14 0.68 16.49
CA LEU A 231 -22.08 1.79 16.31
C LEU A 231 -23.45 1.26 15.89
N CYS A 232 -24.52 1.86 16.41
CA CYS A 232 -25.88 1.65 15.95
C CYS A 232 -26.21 2.57 14.75
N LYS A 233 -27.38 2.37 14.12
CA LYS A 233 -27.73 3.06 12.87
C LYS A 233 -27.68 4.60 12.97
N PRO A 234 -28.26 5.27 13.98
CA PRO A 234 -28.14 6.73 14.14
C PRO A 234 -26.69 7.21 14.31
N GLU A 235 -25.86 6.42 14.99
CA GLU A 235 -24.46 6.75 15.22
C GLU A 235 -23.64 6.63 13.93
N ILE A 236 -23.97 5.64 13.08
CA ILE A 236 -23.40 5.49 11.74
C ILE A 236 -23.80 6.66 10.83
N GLU A 237 -25.05 7.10 10.90
CA GLU A 237 -25.52 8.27 10.14
C GLU A 237 -24.74 9.52 10.57
N THR A 238 -24.60 9.74 11.88
CA THR A 238 -23.81 10.83 12.45
C THR A 238 -22.34 10.78 12.01
N LEU A 239 -21.70 9.61 12.05
CA LEU A 239 -20.32 9.43 11.58
C LEU A 239 -20.17 9.74 10.09
N TYR A 240 -21.07 9.25 9.26
CA TYR A 240 -21.03 9.49 7.82
C TYR A 240 -21.16 10.98 7.49
N ASP A 241 -22.08 11.66 8.17
CA ASP A 241 -22.34 13.08 7.95
C ASP A 241 -21.21 13.95 8.51
N LEU A 242 -20.62 13.58 9.65
CA LEU A 242 -19.41 14.21 10.19
C LEU A 242 -18.26 14.20 9.18
N THR A 243 -18.02 13.05 8.58
CA THR A 243 -16.86 12.81 7.70
C THR A 243 -17.13 13.09 6.23
N SER A 244 -18.34 13.52 5.88
CA SER A 244 -18.80 13.67 4.48
C SER A 244 -18.55 12.41 3.62
N GLY A 245 -18.68 11.23 4.22
CA GLY A 245 -18.44 9.95 3.56
C GLY A 245 -16.97 9.62 3.25
N ASN A 246 -15.99 10.39 3.74
CA ASN A 246 -14.58 10.10 3.52
C ASN A 246 -14.15 8.83 4.28
N ILE A 247 -13.93 7.73 3.55
CA ILE A 247 -13.59 6.42 4.13
C ILE A 247 -12.31 6.43 4.97
N GLY A 248 -11.30 7.23 4.62
CA GLY A 248 -10.05 7.32 5.39
C GLY A 248 -10.30 7.93 6.77
N LYS A 249 -11.11 9.00 6.82
CA LYS A 249 -11.55 9.63 8.06
C LYS A 249 -12.44 8.70 8.88
N ILE A 250 -13.39 8.02 8.24
CA ILE A 250 -14.26 7.01 8.89
C ILE A 250 -13.41 5.90 9.52
N HIS A 251 -12.46 5.34 8.77
CA HIS A 251 -11.56 4.29 9.25
C HIS A 251 -10.81 4.77 10.49
N PHE A 252 -10.13 5.92 10.39
CA PHE A 252 -9.36 6.50 11.50
C PHE A 252 -10.19 6.67 12.78
N LEU A 253 -11.45 7.07 12.67
CA LEU A 253 -12.34 7.25 13.83
C LEU A 253 -12.80 5.91 14.42
N LEU A 254 -13.03 4.91 13.59
CA LEU A 254 -13.47 3.58 14.04
C LEU A 254 -12.34 2.76 14.67
N GLU A 255 -11.08 3.13 14.47
CA GLU A 255 -9.92 2.41 15.03
C GLU A 255 -9.69 2.65 16.53
N ARG A 256 -10.40 3.60 17.16
CA ARG A 256 -10.23 3.90 18.59
C ARG A 256 -11.54 3.99 19.33
N GLN A 257 -11.59 3.29 20.47
CA GLN A 257 -12.74 3.31 21.36
C GLN A 257 -13.09 4.73 21.85
N GLU A 258 -12.11 5.59 22.12
CA GLU A 258 -12.35 6.98 22.51
C GLU A 258 -13.19 7.74 21.48
N TYR A 259 -12.85 7.61 20.19
CA TYR A 259 -13.54 8.31 19.11
C TYR A 259 -14.90 7.70 18.82
N VAL A 260 -15.03 6.38 18.92
CA VAL A 260 -16.32 5.69 18.90
C VAL A 260 -17.23 6.26 20.00
N GLN A 261 -16.76 6.40 21.24
CA GLN A 261 -17.54 7.00 22.32
C GLN A 261 -17.94 8.45 22.04
N TRP A 262 -17.04 9.24 21.45
CA TRP A 262 -17.37 10.62 21.06
C TRP A 262 -18.46 10.66 19.99
N ILE A 263 -18.44 9.78 18.99
CA ILE A 263 -19.49 9.68 17.98
C ILE A 263 -20.84 9.36 18.65
N LYS A 264 -20.87 8.41 19.59
CA LYS A 264 -22.08 8.09 20.36
C LYS A 264 -22.59 9.30 21.12
N GLN A 265 -21.70 10.01 21.82
CA GLN A 265 -22.04 11.22 22.58
C GLN A 265 -22.61 12.32 21.68
N ILE A 266 -21.95 12.61 20.54
CA ILE A 266 -22.40 13.62 19.58
C ILE A 266 -23.77 13.25 19.00
N THR A 267 -24.00 11.97 18.68
CA THR A 267 -25.29 11.49 18.15
C THR A 267 -26.44 11.81 19.09
N TYR A 268 -26.20 11.74 20.40
CA TYR A 268 -27.20 12.00 21.43
C TYR A 268 -27.09 13.39 22.05
N ASN A 269 -26.42 14.33 21.37
CA ASN A 269 -26.30 15.71 21.82
C ASN A 269 -25.63 15.87 23.20
N LEU A 270 -24.66 15.01 23.50
CA LEU A 270 -23.88 15.00 24.75
C LEU A 270 -22.48 15.57 24.53
N GLN A 271 -21.97 16.27 25.54
CA GLN A 271 -20.59 16.78 25.52
C GLN A 271 -19.57 15.65 25.58
N THR A 272 -18.60 15.70 24.67
CA THR A 272 -17.47 14.78 24.65
C THR A 272 -16.43 15.12 25.73
N GLN A 273 -15.47 14.22 25.96
CA GLN A 273 -14.34 14.54 26.83
C GLN A 273 -13.52 15.71 26.27
N TYR A 274 -13.37 15.79 24.95
CA TYR A 274 -12.71 16.90 24.27
C TYR A 274 -13.42 18.24 24.58
N ASP A 275 -14.75 18.29 24.41
CA ASP A 275 -15.54 19.50 24.65
C ASP A 275 -15.41 19.96 26.11
N LYS A 276 -15.46 19.02 27.07
CA LYS A 276 -15.32 19.32 28.50
C LYS A 276 -13.95 19.93 28.82
N GLN A 277 -12.89 19.40 28.23
CA GLN A 277 -11.53 19.95 28.43
C GLN A 277 -11.39 21.34 27.81
N LEU A 278 -11.91 21.54 26.60
CA LEU A 278 -11.89 22.85 25.93
C LEU A 278 -12.68 23.91 26.71
N ASN A 279 -13.88 23.55 27.20
CA ASN A 279 -14.70 24.41 28.05
C ASN A 279 -13.97 24.76 29.36
N GLY A 280 -13.22 23.82 29.94
CA GLY A 280 -12.36 24.08 31.10
C GLY A 280 -11.30 25.16 30.82
N ILE A 281 -10.66 25.12 29.66
CA ILE A 281 -9.70 26.13 29.22
C ILE A 281 -10.38 27.49 29.04
N GLN A 282 -11.56 27.53 28.42
CA GLN A 282 -12.34 28.76 28.26
C GLN A 282 -12.73 29.39 29.61
N LEU A 283 -13.10 28.57 30.60
CA LEU A 283 -13.38 29.06 31.95
C LEU A 283 -12.16 29.71 32.61
N PHE A 284 -10.95 29.21 32.38
CA PHE A 284 -9.73 29.87 32.85
C PHE A 284 -9.54 31.23 32.19
N LEU A 285 -9.81 31.34 30.88
CA LEU A 285 -9.74 32.62 30.16
C LEU A 285 -10.76 33.63 30.72
N PHE A 286 -12.01 33.21 30.95
CA PHE A 286 -13.06 34.08 31.50
C PHE A 286 -12.77 34.53 32.94
N LYS A 287 -12.08 33.70 33.74
CA LYS A 287 -11.65 34.06 35.10
C LYS A 287 -10.38 34.93 35.13
N GLY A 288 -9.81 35.29 33.98
CA GLY A 288 -8.56 36.04 33.89
C GLY A 288 -7.31 35.24 34.26
N GLN A 289 -7.41 33.91 34.32
CA GLN A 289 -6.30 33.01 34.70
C GLN A 289 -5.45 32.63 33.48
N TYR A 290 -4.87 33.63 32.81
CA TYR A 290 -4.22 33.46 31.51
C TYR A 290 -3.02 32.51 31.50
N ILE A 291 -2.24 32.46 32.59
CA ILE A 291 -1.08 31.56 32.70
C ILE A 291 -1.55 30.09 32.72
N LEU A 292 -2.61 29.80 33.49
CA LEU A 292 -3.20 28.45 33.55
C LEU A 292 -3.84 28.08 32.22
N ALA A 293 -4.62 29.00 31.62
CA ALA A 293 -5.23 28.79 30.31
C ALA A 293 -4.19 28.48 29.23
N LYS A 294 -3.07 29.22 29.20
CA LYS A 294 -1.99 29.00 28.23
C LYS A 294 -1.33 27.63 28.41
N LYS A 295 -1.07 27.22 29.65
CA LYS A 295 -0.50 25.91 29.93
C LYS A 295 -1.45 24.80 29.49
N SER A 296 -2.72 24.87 29.91
CA SER A 296 -3.73 23.87 29.55
C SER A 296 -3.99 23.81 28.05
N LEU A 297 -3.93 24.93 27.33
CA LEU A 297 -4.06 24.96 25.88
C LEU A 297 -2.87 24.27 25.19
N SER A 298 -1.65 24.48 25.69
CA SER A 298 -0.46 23.79 25.16
C SER A 298 -0.54 22.28 25.40
N ASP A 299 -0.95 21.85 26.59
CA ASP A 299 -1.11 20.43 26.92
C ASP A 299 -2.20 19.79 26.03
N PHE A 300 -3.30 20.51 25.81
CA PHE A 300 -4.41 20.10 24.95
C PHE A 300 -3.99 19.95 23.48
N GLU A 301 -3.24 20.92 22.95
CA GLU A 301 -2.70 20.85 21.58
C GLU A 301 -1.78 19.63 21.41
N ILE A 302 -0.91 19.36 22.38
CA ILE A 302 -0.03 18.19 22.36
C ILE A 302 -0.84 16.90 22.38
N GLN A 303 -1.84 16.80 23.25
CA GLN A 303 -2.68 15.61 23.40
C GLN A 303 -3.45 15.29 22.12
N TYR A 304 -4.02 16.30 21.45
CA TYR A 304 -4.89 16.10 20.29
C TYR A 304 -4.22 16.33 18.94
N LYS A 305 -2.91 16.63 18.91
CA LYS A 305 -2.14 16.92 17.68
C LYS A 305 -2.38 15.92 16.54
N LEU A 306 -2.28 14.62 16.83
CA LEU A 306 -2.44 13.57 15.82
C LEU A 306 -3.85 13.53 15.24
N VAL A 307 -4.86 13.79 16.08
CA VAL A 307 -6.26 13.81 15.63
C VAL A 307 -6.51 15.08 14.83
N LEU A 308 -6.01 16.22 15.28
CA LEU A 308 -6.14 17.50 14.57
C LEU A 308 -5.49 17.49 13.18
N GLN A 309 -4.42 16.70 13.02
CA GLN A 309 -3.76 16.53 11.72
C GLN A 309 -4.51 15.60 10.77
N ASN A 310 -5.14 14.54 11.30
CA ASN A 310 -5.72 13.46 10.50
C ASN A 310 -7.25 13.58 10.31
N ASN A 311 -7.96 14.16 11.27
CA ASN A 311 -9.41 14.28 11.26
C ASN A 311 -9.90 15.39 12.22
N ASN A 312 -10.25 16.55 11.67
CA ASN A 312 -10.81 17.68 12.42
C ASN A 312 -12.34 17.66 12.55
N ASP A 313 -13.02 16.68 11.94
CA ASP A 313 -14.46 16.76 11.70
C ASP A 313 -15.30 16.53 12.98
N ILE A 314 -14.68 15.98 14.02
CA ILE A 314 -15.29 15.78 15.34
C ILE A 314 -15.27 17.08 16.17
N TYR A 315 -14.46 18.07 15.80
CA TYR A 315 -14.21 19.23 16.65
C TYR A 315 -15.17 20.39 16.39
N PHE A 316 -15.55 21.09 17.47
CA PHE A 316 -16.41 22.28 17.47
C PHE A 316 -17.89 22.05 17.10
N LYS A 317 -18.51 20.99 17.62
CA LYS A 317 -19.98 20.79 17.48
C LYS A 317 -20.82 21.33 18.64
N TYR A 318 -20.19 21.64 19.77
CA TYR A 318 -20.80 22.38 20.88
C TYR A 318 -19.96 23.63 21.17
N ILE A 319 -20.50 24.80 20.84
CA ILE A 319 -20.07 26.10 21.37
C ILE A 319 -21.15 26.55 22.35
#